data_AF-A0A4P5WRK1-F1
#
_entry.id   AF-A0A4P5WRK1-F1
#
_cell.length_a   1.000
_cell.length_b   1.000
_cell.length_c   1.000
_cell.angle_alpha   90.00
_cell.angle_beta   90.00
_cell.angle_gamma   90.00
#
_symmetry.space_group_name_H-M   'P 1'
#
loop_
_entity.id
_entity.type
_entity.pdbx_description
1 polymer ?
#
loop_
_entity_poly.entity_id
_entity_poly.type
_entity_poly.pdbx_seq_one_letter_code
_entity_poly.pdbx_strand_id
1 'polypeptide(L)' 'MKQGYRLVIVDKDGVLVSEFQLTEKALAEPEAFVVGIQAAIEQVEEEEP' A
#
# COMPACT_ATOMS: atom_id res chain seq x y z
N MET A 1 -10.24 18.43 -3.35
CA MET A 1 -9.50 17.17 -3.13
C MET A 1 -8.64 17.39 -1.90
N LYS A 2 -8.80 16.58 -0.83
CA LYS A 2 -7.92 16.73 0.35
C LYS A 2 -6.50 16.37 -0.08
N GLN A 3 -5.54 17.24 0.21
CA GLN A 3 -4.12 16.92 -0.03
C GLN A 3 -3.75 15.73 0.85
N GLY A 4 -3.12 14.73 0.24
CA GLY A 4 -2.70 13.51 0.89
C GLY A 4 -1.79 12.72 -0.03
N TYR A 5 -1.02 11.82 0.54
CA TYR A 5 -0.15 10.92 -0.21
C TYR A 5 -0.90 9.62 -0.49
N ARG A 6 -0.55 8.96 -1.59
CA ARG A 6 -1.10 7.67 -1.97
C ARG A 6 0.07 6.77 -2.35
N LEU A 7 0.10 5.57 -1.78
CA LEU A 7 0.98 4.51 -2.24
C LEU A 7 0.19 3.65 -3.20
N VAL A 8 0.75 3.39 -4.38
CA VAL A 8 0.16 2.49 -5.38
C VAL A 8 1.19 1.42 -5.66
N ILE A 9 0.77 0.16 -5.56
CA ILE A 9 1.55 -1.00 -5.95
C ILE A 9 1.07 -1.42 -7.33
N VAL A 10 2.01 -1.52 -8.26
CA VAL A 10 1.77 -1.95 -9.64
C VAL A 10 2.64 -3.16 -9.95
N ASP A 11 2.16 -4.04 -10.83
CA ASP A 11 2.96 -5.14 -11.35
C ASP A 11 3.98 -4.66 -12.40
N LYS A 12 4.78 -5.60 -12.91
CA LYS A 12 5.79 -5.36 -13.96
C LYS A 12 5.20 -4.84 -15.28
N ASP A 13 3.92 -5.09 -15.53
CA ASP A 13 3.21 -4.67 -16.75
C ASP A 13 2.49 -3.32 -16.54
N GLY A 14 2.63 -2.72 -15.35
CA GLY A 14 2.06 -1.44 -14.97
C GLY A 14 0.60 -1.50 -14.55
N VAL A 15 0.07 -2.70 -14.29
CA VAL A 15 -1.31 -2.90 -13.80
C VAL A 15 -1.37 -2.61 -12.31
N LEU A 16 -2.38 -1.86 -11.87
CA LEU A 16 -2.60 -1.56 -10.45
C LEU A 16 -3.02 -2.82 -9.70
N VAL A 17 -2.22 -3.19 -8.71
CA VAL A 17 -2.45 -4.36 -7.87
C VAL A 17 -3.03 -3.95 -6.51
N SER A 18 -2.53 -2.85 -5.92
CA SER A 18 -3.03 -2.37 -4.63
C SER A 18 -2.87 -0.85 -4.46
N GLU A 19 -3.75 -0.24 -3.66
CA GLU A 19 -3.77 1.19 -3.37
C GLU A 19 -3.94 1.46 -1.88
N PHE A 20 -3.03 2.25 -1.31
CA PHE A 20 -3.11 2.74 0.07
C PHE A 20 -3.17 4.26 0.09
N GLN A 21 -4.16 4.80 0.80
CA GLN A 21 -4.25 6.24 1.05
C GLN A 21 -3.59 6.58 2.38
N LEU A 22 -2.65 7.53 2.36
CA LEU A 22 -2.06 8.07 3.58
C LEU A 22 -3.09 9.00 4.24
N THR A 23 -3.66 8.52 5.33
CA THR A 23 -4.63 9.25 6.16
C THR A 23 -3.93 9.93 7.34
N GLU A 24 -4.60 10.87 8.01
CA GLU A 24 -4.08 11.45 9.26
C GLU A 24 -3.84 10.39 10.34
N LYS A 25 -4.67 9.34 10.37
CA LYS A 25 -4.46 8.19 11.25
C LYS A 25 -3.18 7.42 10.89
N ALA A 26 -2.93 7.17 9.61
CA ALA A 26 -1.70 6.51 9.16
C ALA A 26 -0.44 7.32 9.50
N LEU A 27 -0.53 8.65 9.49
CA LEU A 27 0.54 9.54 9.94
C LEU A 27 0.74 9.51 11.47
N ALA A 28 -0.32 9.31 12.23
CA ALA A 28 -0.26 9.19 13.69
C ALA A 28 0.32 7.83 14.14
N GLU A 29 0.23 6.80 13.30
CA GLU A 29 0.65 5.42 13.60
C GLU A 29 1.52 4.86 12.45
N PRO A 30 2.72 5.41 12.22
CA PRO A 30 3.53 5.08 11.04
C PRO A 30 3.97 3.62 11.00
N GLU A 31 4.23 3.00 12.15
CA GLU A 31 4.63 1.60 12.26
C GLU A 31 3.52 0.66 11.78
N ALA A 32 2.27 0.89 12.24
CA ALA A 32 1.11 0.11 11.82
C ALA A 32 0.83 0.27 10.32
N PHE A 33 1.06 1.47 9.77
CA PHE A 33 0.93 1.72 8.35
C PHE A 33 1.97 0.95 7.52
N VAL A 34 3.24 0.96 7.95
CA VAL A 34 4.32 0.20 7.29
C VAL A 34 4.04 -1.31 7.34
N VAL A 35 3.60 -1.84 8.49
CA VAL A 35 3.20 -3.26 8.62
C VAL A 35 2.07 -3.62 7.65
N GLY A 36 1.08 -2.74 7.50
CA GLY A 36 -0.01 -2.95 6.53
C GLY A 36 0.47 -2.99 5.07
N ILE A 37 1.47 -2.17 4.72
CA ILE A 37 2.11 -2.21 3.40
C ILE A 37 2.87 -3.53 3.20
N GLN A 38 3.66 -3.95 4.18
CA GLN A 38 4.44 -5.18 4.10
C GLN A 38 3.54 -6.41 3.89
N ALA A 39 2.47 -6.53 4.67
CA ALA A 39 1.52 -7.62 4.54
C ALA A 39 0.83 -7.64 3.16
N ALA A 40 0.57 -6.47 2.58
CA ALA A 40 -0.02 -6.39 1.24
C ALA A 40 0.95 -6.76 0.13
N ILE A 41 2.25 -6.48 0.29
CA ILE A 41 3.28 -6.93 -0.64
C ILE A 41 3.40 -8.46 -0.56
N GLU A 42 3.47 -9.03 0.64
CA GLU A 42 3.55 -10.48 0.85
C GLU A 42 2.36 -11.22 0.23
N GLN A 43 1.14 -10.69 0.38
CA GLN A 43 -0.06 -11.26 -0.25
C GLN A 43 0.02 -11.30 -1.78
N VAL A 44 0.64 -10.28 -2.39
CA VAL A 44 0.82 -10.24 -3.85
C VAL A 44 1.88 -11.23 -4.31
N GLU A 45 2.96 -11.39 -3.54
CA GLU A 45 4.04 -12.35 -3.85
C GLU A 45 3.59 -13.82 -3.67
N GLU A 46 2.69 -14.12 -2.74
CA GLU A 46 2.14 -15.46 -2.54
C GLU A 46 1.10 -15.89 -3.59
N GLU A 47 0.50 -14.94 -4.32
CA GLU A 47 -0.48 -15.23 -5.39
C GLU A 47 0.18 -15.58 -6.76
N GLU A 48 1.51 -15.61 -6.87
CA GLU A 48 2.23 -16.12 -8.04
C GLU A 48 2.54 -17.64 -7.91
N PRO A 49 1.85 -18.55 -8.65
CA PRO A 49 2.23 -19.97 -8.75
C PRO A 49 3.41 -20.24 -9.70
#